data_AF-A0A926RV19-F1
#
_entry.id   AF-A0A926RV19-F1
#
_cell.length_a   1.000
_cell.length_b   1.000
_cell.length_c   1.000
_cell.angle_alpha   90.00
_cell.angle_beta   90.00
_cell.angle_gamma   90.00
#
_symmetry.space_group_name_H-M   'P 1'
#
loop_
_entity.id
_entity.type
_entity.pdbx_description
1 polymer ?
#
loop_
_entity_poly.entity_id
_entity_poly.type
_entity_poly.pdbx_seq_one_letter_code
_entity_poly.pdbx_strand_id
1 'polypeptide(L)'
;MAGYSNYQVDRNKNSKGQNYLVKTKQVSKVKDNMSKDERMRLQIKKWTTFYRLNMHRFIEHYLGIELFFFQKILLFFMNLNTFVMIVAARGLSKSFMIAIFACARCILYPGTKVIIASGVKKQAKLIITEKIEKELMQYPNLAREIKQIKSSSNDATVIFHNGSTIEAVTSSENSRGYRGNILIAEEFRMIDETILNTVLKPFLNVYRQPPFLKKEKYKHLTEENIELYISSAWYTSHWMWKSMQNARDMMLKGKDVAIFSLDYLTSIHHGLLSKKRIQKERESSDFDEISFEKVRYNGDIVDELCEPYCSGVCNELLR
;
A
#
# COMPACT_ATOMS: atom_id res chain seq x y z
N MET A 1 50.28 -28.84 -6.61
CA MET A 1 49.17 -27.90 -6.83
C MET A 1 49.72 -26.49 -6.67
N ALA A 2 49.75 -25.70 -7.74
CA ALA A 2 50.29 -24.34 -7.71
C ALA A 2 49.37 -23.44 -6.88
N GLY A 3 49.84 -22.98 -5.72
CA GLY A 3 49.17 -21.93 -4.96
C GLY A 3 49.33 -20.61 -5.71
N TYR A 4 48.22 -19.99 -6.10
CA TYR A 4 48.22 -18.67 -6.73
C TYR A 4 48.94 -17.67 -5.81
N SER A 5 50.05 -17.08 -6.28
CA SER A 5 50.90 -16.17 -5.49
C SER A 5 50.17 -14.91 -4.99
N ASN A 6 48.99 -14.62 -5.55
CA ASN A 6 48.20 -13.43 -5.28
C ASN A 6 46.91 -13.72 -4.47
N TYR A 7 46.74 -14.95 -3.94
CA TYR A 7 45.58 -15.27 -3.12
C TYR A 7 45.77 -14.75 -1.69
N GLN A 8 45.07 -13.67 -1.34
CA GLN A 8 44.90 -13.20 0.03
C GLN A 8 43.52 -13.56 0.57
N VAL A 9 43.47 -14.00 1.83
CA VAL A 9 42.22 -14.22 2.58
C VAL A 9 41.44 -12.91 2.64
N ASP A 10 40.11 -12.93 2.41
CA ASP A 10 39.29 -11.72 2.22
C ASP A 10 39.37 -10.71 3.38
N ARG A 11 39.70 -11.17 4.58
CA ARG A 11 39.99 -10.31 5.74
C ARG A 11 41.13 -9.32 5.49
N ASN A 12 42.16 -9.72 4.73
CA ASN A 12 43.31 -8.88 4.39
C ASN A 12 43.07 -7.99 3.17
N LYS A 13 42.17 -8.35 2.24
CA LYS A 13 41.76 -7.46 1.13
C LYS A 13 41.04 -6.21 1.63
N ASN A 14 40.29 -6.35 2.72
CA ASN A 14 39.50 -5.27 3.32
C ASN A 14 40.32 -4.29 4.21
N SER A 15 41.62 -4.53 4.43
CA SER A 15 42.44 -3.67 5.30
C SER A 15 43.18 -2.55 4.55
N LYS A 16 43.45 -2.71 3.24
CA LYS A 16 44.29 -1.78 2.46
C LYS A 16 43.57 -0.98 1.36
N GLY A 17 42.30 -1.26 1.07
CA GLY A 17 41.51 -0.51 0.08
C GLY A 17 40.50 0.44 0.73
N GLN A 18 40.37 1.66 0.21
CA GLN A 18 39.27 2.58 0.54
C GLN A 18 37.93 2.10 -0.08
N ASN A 19 37.53 0.85 0.16
CA ASN A 19 36.22 0.37 -0.27
C ASN A 19 35.16 0.80 0.76
N TYR A 20 34.63 2.01 0.57
CA TYR A 20 33.60 2.62 1.43
C TYR A 20 32.29 1.79 1.48
N LEU A 21 32.05 0.95 0.45
CA LEU A 21 30.87 0.10 0.32
C LEU A 21 30.96 -1.21 1.13
N VAL A 22 32.17 -1.69 1.44
CA VAL A 22 32.41 -2.96 2.17
C VAL A 22 32.79 -2.71 3.63
N LYS A 23 33.16 -1.48 3.99
CA LYS A 23 33.30 -1.10 5.40
C LYS A 23 31.93 -1.18 6.07
N THR A 24 31.67 -2.30 6.76
CA THR A 24 30.69 -2.33 7.83
C THR A 24 31.14 -1.28 8.84
N LYS A 25 30.60 -0.06 8.75
CA LYS A 25 30.75 0.92 9.82
C LYS A 25 30.22 0.20 11.06
N GLN A 26 31.11 -0.16 11.97
CA GLN A 26 30.74 -0.54 13.32
C GLN A 26 29.85 0.60 13.83
N VAL A 27 28.55 0.37 13.85
CA VAL A 27 27.55 1.33 14.34
C VAL A 27 27.73 1.39 15.85
N SER A 28 28.69 2.24 16.20
CA SER A 28 29.01 2.88 17.48
C SER A 28 29.29 1.99 18.69
N LYS A 29 30.49 2.21 19.26
CA LYS A 29 30.89 1.92 20.66
C LYS A 29 30.01 2.61 21.73
N VAL A 30 28.91 3.26 21.33
CA VAL A 30 27.89 3.81 22.25
C VAL A 30 27.08 2.69 22.91
N LYS A 31 27.09 1.47 22.34
CA LYS A 31 26.36 0.31 22.85
C LYS A 31 26.84 -0.19 24.21
N ASP A 32 28.06 0.12 24.65
CA ASP A 32 28.66 -0.56 25.80
C ASP A 32 28.17 -0.06 27.16
N ASN A 33 27.66 1.17 27.28
CA ASN A 33 27.27 1.77 28.58
C ASN A 33 25.75 1.91 28.83
N MET A 34 24.87 1.42 27.94
CA MET A 34 23.42 1.54 28.13
C MET A 34 22.83 0.38 28.94
N SER A 35 21.81 0.66 29.77
CA SER A 35 21.03 -0.38 30.47
C SER A 35 20.28 -1.28 29.48
N LYS A 36 19.97 -2.53 29.86
CA LYS A 36 19.21 -3.50 29.04
C LYS A 36 17.89 -2.91 28.53
N ASP A 37 17.18 -2.18 29.38
CA ASP A 37 15.90 -1.54 29.04
C ASP A 37 16.07 -0.41 28.02
N GLU A 38 17.11 0.40 28.17
CA GLU A 38 17.40 1.47 27.23
C GLU A 38 17.83 0.92 25.87
N ARG A 39 18.62 -0.16 25.86
CA ARG A 39 18.98 -0.89 24.65
C ARG A 39 17.72 -1.42 23.96
N MET A 40 16.81 -2.05 24.70
CA MET A 40 15.55 -2.54 24.17
C MET A 40 14.71 -1.41 23.56
N ARG A 41 14.53 -0.29 24.27
CA ARG A 41 13.79 0.88 23.77
C ARG A 41 14.43 1.46 22.51
N LEU A 42 15.76 1.52 22.44
CA LEU A 42 16.47 2.00 21.26
C LEU A 42 16.27 1.06 20.07
N GLN A 43 16.31 -0.26 20.30
CA GLN A 43 16.06 -1.24 19.25
C GLN A 43 14.64 -1.16 18.74
N ILE A 44 13.65 -1.06 19.63
CA ILE A 44 12.24 -0.86 19.24
C ILE A 44 12.12 0.37 18.35
N LYS A 45 12.69 1.53 18.76
CA LYS A 45 12.67 2.73 17.93
C LYS A 45 13.26 2.50 16.54
N LYS A 46 14.43 1.86 16.45
CA LYS A 46 15.10 1.59 15.16
C LYS A 46 14.25 0.69 14.26
N TRP A 47 13.73 -0.42 14.79
CA TRP A 47 12.91 -1.35 14.02
C TRP A 47 11.57 -0.73 13.62
N THR A 48 10.91 -0.02 14.53
CA THR A 48 9.68 0.72 14.21
C THR A 48 9.93 1.76 13.13
N THR A 49 11.00 2.56 13.20
CA THR A 49 11.34 3.52 12.15
C THR A 49 11.62 2.81 10.81
N PHE A 50 12.39 1.72 10.83
CA PHE A 50 12.68 0.95 9.63
C PHE A 50 11.42 0.41 8.95
N TYR A 51 10.52 -0.22 9.72
CA TYR A 51 9.29 -0.79 9.21
C TYR A 51 8.26 0.27 8.78
N ARG A 52 8.21 1.40 9.47
CA ARG A 52 7.39 2.54 9.07
C ARG A 52 7.83 3.17 7.75
N LEU A 53 9.12 3.12 7.43
CA LEU A 53 9.64 3.56 6.13
C LEU A 53 9.54 2.46 5.07
N ASN A 54 9.44 1.18 5.46
CA ASN A 54 9.47 0.03 4.57
C ASN A 54 8.34 -0.95 4.92
N MET A 55 7.09 -0.53 4.71
CA MET A 55 5.92 -1.33 5.11
C MET A 55 5.89 -2.70 4.43
N HIS A 56 6.29 -2.79 3.15
CA HIS A 56 6.39 -4.07 2.44
C HIS A 56 7.30 -5.08 3.18
N ARG A 57 8.42 -4.63 3.77
CA ARG A 57 9.31 -5.49 4.56
C ARG A 57 8.69 -5.89 5.89
N PHE A 58 7.91 -5.01 6.51
CA PHE A 58 7.17 -5.36 7.72
C PHE A 58 6.19 -6.50 7.45
N ILE A 59 5.48 -6.45 6.33
CA ILE A 59 4.52 -7.47 5.93
C ILE A 59 5.24 -8.81 5.71
N GLU A 60 6.33 -8.84 4.96
CA GLU A 60 7.08 -10.08 4.70
C GLU A 60 7.76 -10.62 5.97
N HIS A 61 8.44 -9.75 6.73
CA HIS A 61 9.25 -10.20 7.87
C HIS A 61 8.42 -10.52 9.12
N TYR A 62 7.43 -9.68 9.46
CA TYR A 62 6.65 -9.83 10.69
C TYR A 62 5.35 -10.58 10.46
N LEU A 63 4.57 -10.23 9.43
CA LEU A 63 3.31 -10.93 9.16
C LEU A 63 3.55 -12.29 8.48
N GLY A 64 4.70 -12.48 7.82
CA GLY A 64 5.03 -13.71 7.12
C GLY A 64 4.24 -13.88 5.82
N ILE A 65 3.79 -12.79 5.23
CA ILE A 65 3.01 -12.80 3.99
C ILE A 65 3.95 -12.52 2.82
N GLU A 66 4.07 -13.47 1.90
CA GLU A 66 4.86 -13.30 0.68
C GLU A 66 4.14 -12.38 -0.31
N LEU A 67 4.89 -11.43 -0.88
CA LEU A 67 4.34 -10.42 -1.79
C LEU A 67 4.99 -10.52 -3.17
N PHE A 68 4.18 -10.36 -4.22
CA PHE A 68 4.69 -10.14 -5.57
C PHE A 68 5.41 -8.79 -5.66
N PHE A 69 6.36 -8.68 -6.59
CA PHE A 69 7.17 -7.48 -6.74
C PHE A 69 6.35 -6.19 -6.90
N PHE A 70 5.33 -6.21 -7.77
CA PHE A 70 4.45 -5.04 -7.94
C PHE A 70 3.69 -4.68 -6.64
N GLN A 71 3.27 -5.68 -5.85
CA GLN A 71 2.60 -5.44 -4.57
C GLN A 71 3.55 -4.75 -3.57
N LYS A 72 4.84 -5.13 -3.55
CA LYS A 72 5.85 -4.47 -2.70
C LYS A 72 6.00 -2.99 -3.05
N ILE A 73 6.04 -2.67 -4.34
CA ILE A 73 6.12 -1.29 -4.83
C ILE A 73 4.86 -0.52 -4.39
N LEU A 74 3.67 -1.04 -4.68
CA LEU A 74 2.43 -0.37 -4.33
C LEU A 74 2.31 -0.13 -2.82
N LEU A 75 2.54 -1.15 -1.99
CA LEU A 75 2.48 -1.04 -0.53
C LEU A 75 3.50 -0.06 0.05
N PHE A 76 4.66 0.10 -0.60
CA PHE A 76 5.64 1.10 -0.22
C PHE A 76 5.10 2.52 -0.44
N PHE A 77 4.60 2.83 -1.64
CA PHE A 77 4.04 4.15 -1.96
C PHE A 77 2.74 4.46 -1.21
N MET A 78 1.86 3.46 -1.01
CA MET A 78 0.64 3.58 -0.20
C MET A 78 0.89 4.07 1.22
N ASN A 79 2.06 3.79 1.80
CA ASN A 79 2.42 4.23 3.14
C ASN A 79 3.26 5.52 3.16
N LEU A 80 3.95 5.83 2.06
CA LEU A 80 4.78 7.05 1.98
C LEU A 80 3.98 8.29 1.62
N ASN A 81 2.99 8.16 0.74
CA ASN A 81 2.25 9.30 0.23
C ASN A 81 0.91 9.50 0.95
N THR A 82 0.54 10.76 1.12
CA THR A 82 -0.77 11.17 1.67
C THR A 82 -1.92 10.99 0.68
N PHE A 83 -1.64 11.00 -0.63
CA PHE A 83 -2.63 10.67 -1.66
C PHE A 83 -2.11 9.60 -2.61
N VAL A 84 -2.82 8.49 -2.74
CA VAL A 84 -2.46 7.42 -3.66
C VAL A 84 -3.66 7.00 -4.49
N MET A 85 -3.48 6.92 -5.81
CA MET A 85 -4.49 6.43 -6.75
C MET A 85 -3.96 5.23 -7.53
N ILE A 86 -4.65 4.10 -7.47
CA ILE A 86 -4.27 2.86 -8.15
C ILE A 86 -5.41 2.45 -9.09
N VAL A 87 -5.14 2.50 -10.38
CA VAL A 87 -6.04 2.01 -11.42
C VAL A 87 -5.46 0.72 -11.96
N ALA A 88 -6.10 -0.38 -11.61
CA ALA A 88 -5.56 -1.70 -11.89
C ALA A 88 -6.63 -2.62 -12.50
N ALA A 89 -6.20 -3.44 -13.45
CA ALA A 89 -6.99 -4.50 -14.06
C ALA A 89 -7.67 -5.44 -13.04
N ARG A 90 -8.72 -6.14 -13.48
CA ARG A 90 -9.33 -7.23 -12.69
C ARG A 90 -8.32 -8.38 -12.56
N GLY A 91 -8.30 -9.05 -11.41
CA GLY A 91 -7.39 -10.17 -11.15
C GLY A 91 -6.02 -9.81 -10.60
N LEU A 92 -5.75 -8.54 -10.26
CA LEU A 92 -4.52 -8.09 -9.58
C LEU A 92 -4.60 -8.13 -8.03
N SER A 93 -5.58 -8.83 -7.46
CA SER A 93 -5.75 -8.98 -6.00
C SER A 93 -5.79 -7.65 -5.21
N LYS A 94 -6.41 -6.61 -5.79
CA LYS A 94 -6.53 -5.26 -5.20
C LYS A 94 -7.07 -5.27 -3.76
N SER A 95 -8.19 -5.97 -3.51
CA SER A 95 -8.83 -6.01 -2.20
C SER A 95 -7.97 -6.69 -1.12
N PHE A 96 -7.14 -7.68 -1.52
CA PHE A 96 -6.18 -8.32 -0.62
C PHE A 96 -5.07 -7.34 -0.21
N MET A 97 -4.55 -6.57 -1.17
CA MET A 97 -3.53 -5.55 -0.92
C MET A 97 -4.06 -4.43 0.00
N ILE A 98 -5.31 -3.99 -0.18
CA ILE A 98 -5.98 -3.04 0.74
C ILE A 98 -6.04 -3.60 2.16
N ALA A 99 -6.47 -4.86 2.31
CA ALA A 99 -6.59 -5.50 3.62
C ALA A 99 -5.25 -5.59 4.34
N ILE A 100 -4.19 -6.01 3.64
CA ILE A 100 -2.83 -6.07 4.18
C ILE A 100 -2.35 -4.68 4.59
N PHE A 101 -2.51 -3.67 3.73
CA PHE A 101 -2.11 -2.31 4.04
C PHE A 101 -2.80 -1.78 5.31
N ALA A 102 -4.12 -1.95 5.41
CA ALA A 102 -4.90 -1.51 6.55
C ALA A 102 -4.42 -2.18 7.85
N CYS A 103 -4.25 -3.51 7.84
CA CYS A 103 -3.72 -4.27 8.98
C CYS A 103 -2.31 -3.80 9.37
N ALA A 104 -1.39 -3.71 8.41
CA ALA A 104 0.00 -3.30 8.66
C ALA A 104 0.07 -1.88 9.25
N ARG A 105 -0.74 -0.94 8.73
CA ARG A 105 -0.81 0.41 9.27
C ARG A 105 -1.39 0.44 10.68
N CYS A 106 -2.47 -0.28 10.95
CA CYS A 106 -3.07 -0.38 12.28
C CYS A 106 -2.09 -0.91 13.33
N ILE A 107 -1.18 -1.82 12.96
CA ILE A 107 -0.14 -2.35 13.86
C ILE A 107 0.99 -1.33 14.07
N LEU A 108 1.56 -0.81 12.97
CA LEU A 108 2.72 0.09 13.03
C LEU A 108 2.41 1.46 13.64
N TYR A 109 1.15 1.90 13.58
CA TYR A 109 0.69 3.21 14.05
C TYR A 109 -0.50 3.03 15.02
N PRO A 110 -0.23 2.84 16.32
CA PRO A 110 -1.26 2.60 17.32
C PRO A 110 -2.33 3.68 17.40
N GLY A 111 -3.61 3.29 17.46
CA GLY A 111 -4.75 4.22 17.50
C GLY A 111 -5.11 4.82 16.13
N THR A 112 -4.70 4.17 15.03
CA THR A 112 -5.10 4.57 13.67
C THR A 112 -6.51 4.09 13.37
N LYS A 113 -7.34 4.97 12.83
CA LYS A 113 -8.68 4.64 12.34
C LYS A 113 -8.68 4.58 10.81
N VAL A 114 -8.95 3.41 10.25
CA VAL A 114 -9.04 3.19 8.81
C VAL A 114 -10.50 3.05 8.42
N ILE A 115 -10.95 3.85 7.46
CA ILE A 115 -12.30 3.79 6.89
C ILE A 115 -12.20 3.24 5.47
N ILE A 116 -12.87 2.13 5.20
CA ILE A 116 -12.99 1.53 3.87
C ILE A 116 -14.37 1.89 3.33
N ALA A 117 -14.42 2.77 2.33
CA ALA A 117 -15.62 3.19 1.66
C ALA A 117 -15.76 2.53 0.29
N SER A 118 -16.98 2.10 -0.05
CA SER A 118 -17.31 1.57 -1.37
C SER A 118 -18.70 2.03 -1.81
N GLY A 119 -18.93 2.08 -3.12
CA GLY A 119 -20.24 2.35 -3.72
C GLY A 119 -21.31 1.35 -3.26
N VAL A 120 -20.90 0.11 -3.02
CA VAL A 120 -21.78 -0.98 -2.61
C VAL A 120 -21.40 -1.46 -1.23
N LYS A 121 -22.34 -1.38 -0.27
CA LYS A 121 -22.13 -1.79 1.14
C LYS A 121 -21.48 -3.16 1.29
N LYS A 122 -21.96 -4.12 0.48
CA LYS A 122 -21.47 -5.50 0.50
C LYS A 122 -19.99 -5.57 0.11
N GLN A 123 -19.52 -4.78 -0.85
CA GLN A 123 -18.13 -4.81 -1.32
C GLN A 123 -17.16 -4.34 -0.23
N ALA A 124 -17.42 -3.20 0.42
CA ALA A 124 -16.60 -2.72 1.54
C ALA A 124 -16.51 -3.77 2.67
N LYS A 125 -17.62 -4.42 2.98
CA LYS A 125 -17.67 -5.48 3.99
C LYS A 125 -16.86 -6.72 3.61
N LEU A 126 -16.85 -7.12 2.33
CA LEU A 126 -16.10 -8.30 1.86
C LEU A 126 -14.59 -8.14 2.09
N ILE A 127 -14.05 -6.91 2.10
CA ILE A 127 -12.64 -6.71 2.47
C ILE A 127 -12.39 -7.16 3.91
N ILE A 128 -13.30 -6.88 4.84
CA ILE A 128 -13.15 -7.32 6.23
C ILE A 128 -13.46 -8.82 6.36
N THR A 129 -14.62 -9.28 5.87
CA THR A 129 -15.08 -10.65 6.13
C THR A 129 -14.36 -11.72 5.28
N GLU A 130 -14.04 -11.42 4.02
CA GLU A 130 -13.34 -12.39 3.17
C GLU A 130 -11.82 -12.25 3.24
N LYS A 131 -11.30 -11.02 3.25
CA LYS A 131 -9.85 -10.80 3.20
C LYS A 131 -9.22 -10.81 4.59
N ILE A 132 -9.76 -10.07 5.55
CA ILE A 132 -9.16 -10.06 6.89
C ILE A 132 -9.53 -11.34 7.65
N GLU A 133 -10.83 -11.56 7.88
CA GLU A 133 -11.32 -12.62 8.76
C GLU A 133 -11.04 -14.03 8.23
N LYS A 134 -11.27 -14.30 6.94
CA LYS A 134 -11.05 -15.65 6.36
C LYS A 134 -9.65 -15.89 5.84
N GLU A 135 -9.05 -14.91 5.15
CA GLU A 135 -7.77 -15.11 4.45
C GLU A 135 -6.56 -14.71 5.31
N LEU A 136 -6.58 -13.55 5.98
CA LEU A 136 -5.42 -13.04 6.70
C LEU A 136 -5.29 -13.56 8.15
N MET A 137 -6.39 -14.01 8.79
CA MET A 137 -6.33 -14.55 10.16
C MET A 137 -5.53 -15.87 10.27
N GLN A 138 -5.21 -16.53 9.16
CA GLN A 138 -4.31 -17.69 9.18
C GLN A 138 -2.87 -17.32 9.60
N TYR A 139 -2.47 -16.05 9.47
CA TYR A 139 -1.15 -15.58 9.86
C TYR A 139 -1.12 -15.29 11.37
N PRO A 140 -0.39 -16.08 12.19
CA PRO A 140 -0.51 -16.06 13.64
C PRO A 140 -0.05 -14.73 14.26
N ASN A 141 0.91 -14.04 13.63
CA ASN A 141 1.37 -12.74 14.09
C ASN A 141 0.32 -11.66 13.87
N LEU A 142 -0.43 -11.70 12.77
CA LEU A 142 -1.55 -10.78 12.56
C LEU A 142 -2.69 -11.07 13.53
N ALA A 143 -3.07 -12.34 13.68
CA ALA A 143 -4.14 -12.77 14.56
C ALA A 143 -3.91 -12.31 16.02
N ARG A 144 -2.65 -12.32 16.48
CA ARG A 144 -2.27 -11.85 17.82
C ARG A 144 -2.50 -10.35 18.03
N GLU A 145 -2.46 -9.53 16.98
CA GLU A 145 -2.63 -8.08 17.08
C GLU A 145 -4.12 -7.67 17.10
N ILE A 146 -4.99 -8.53 16.55
CA ILE A 146 -6.42 -8.29 16.44
C ILE A 146 -7.11 -8.74 17.73
N LYS A 147 -7.79 -7.81 18.39
CA LYS A 147 -8.56 -8.07 19.61
C LYS A 147 -9.92 -8.68 19.29
N GLN A 148 -10.60 -8.15 18.27
CA GLN A 148 -11.94 -8.58 17.92
C GLN A 148 -12.26 -8.20 16.47
N ILE A 149 -12.98 -9.08 15.78
CA ILE A 149 -13.67 -8.77 14.53
C ILE A 149 -15.17 -8.80 14.83
N LYS A 150 -15.88 -7.75 14.43
CA LYS A 150 -17.35 -7.65 14.52
C LYS A 150 -17.90 -7.62 13.11
N SER A 151 -18.71 -8.60 12.75
CA SER A 151 -19.38 -8.67 11.45
C SER A 151 -20.88 -8.91 11.67
N SER A 152 -21.69 -7.86 11.55
CA SER A 152 -23.16 -7.93 11.55
C SER A 152 -23.69 -7.76 10.13
N SER A 153 -25.00 -7.95 9.91
CA SER A 153 -25.63 -7.66 8.61
C SER A 153 -25.26 -6.26 8.10
N ASN A 154 -25.22 -5.27 9.00
CA ASN A 154 -25.04 -3.87 8.68
C ASN A 154 -23.63 -3.33 8.86
N ASP A 155 -22.82 -3.89 9.75
CA ASP A 155 -21.55 -3.31 10.13
C ASP A 155 -20.44 -4.35 10.08
N ALA A 156 -19.26 -3.93 9.64
CA ALA A 156 -18.06 -4.73 9.75
C ALA A 156 -16.91 -3.87 10.29
N THR A 157 -16.32 -4.34 11.38
CA THR A 157 -15.27 -3.61 12.11
C THR A 157 -14.22 -4.58 12.63
N VAL A 158 -12.95 -4.22 12.46
CA VAL A 158 -11.80 -4.87 13.09
C VAL A 158 -11.26 -3.96 14.19
N ILE A 159 -11.02 -4.51 15.38
CA ILE A 159 -10.50 -3.80 16.54
C ILE A 159 -9.17 -4.44 16.93
N PHE A 160 -8.11 -3.64 17.00
CA PHE A 160 -6.77 -4.07 17.40
C PHE A 160 -6.53 -3.83 18.89
N HIS A 161 -5.61 -4.58 19.51
CA HIS A 161 -5.26 -4.42 20.92
C HIS A 161 -4.70 -3.03 21.24
N ASN A 162 -4.07 -2.37 20.27
CA ASN A 162 -3.46 -1.06 20.41
C ASN A 162 -4.43 0.13 20.20
N GLY A 163 -5.74 -0.15 20.07
CA GLY A 163 -6.78 0.85 19.89
C GLY A 163 -7.02 1.29 18.44
N SER A 164 -6.30 0.74 17.46
CA SER A 164 -6.58 0.96 16.04
C SER A 164 -7.87 0.25 15.60
N THR A 165 -8.57 0.79 14.60
CA THR A 165 -9.78 0.19 14.03
C THR A 165 -9.78 0.22 12.50
N ILE A 166 -10.47 -0.74 11.89
CA ILE A 166 -10.79 -0.77 10.46
C ILE A 166 -12.31 -0.89 10.35
N GLU A 167 -12.98 0.05 9.68
CA GLU A 167 -14.44 0.09 9.58
C GLU A 167 -14.86 0.16 8.10
N ALA A 168 -15.82 -0.68 7.72
CA ALA A 168 -16.41 -0.66 6.38
C ALA A 168 -17.64 0.25 6.36
N VAL A 169 -17.68 1.20 5.43
CA VAL A 169 -18.77 2.15 5.23
C VAL A 169 -19.26 2.11 3.79
N THR A 170 -20.54 2.43 3.59
CA THR A 170 -21.11 2.64 2.26
C THR A 170 -20.96 4.10 1.89
N SER A 171 -20.68 4.42 0.62
CA SER A 171 -20.72 5.81 0.17
C SER A 171 -22.17 6.28 0.07
N SER A 172 -22.71 6.81 1.16
CA SER A 172 -24.06 7.36 1.23
C SER A 172 -24.12 8.58 2.16
N GLU A 173 -25.10 9.46 1.97
CA GLU A 173 -25.36 10.60 2.85
C GLU A 173 -25.57 10.19 4.32
N ASN A 174 -26.13 9.00 4.55
CA ASN A 174 -26.36 8.46 5.89
C ASN A 174 -25.08 8.04 6.61
N SER A 175 -23.95 7.99 5.90
CA SER A 175 -22.65 7.65 6.46
C SER A 175 -21.91 8.86 7.01
N ARG A 176 -22.55 10.03 7.16
CA ARG A 176 -21.94 11.17 7.86
C ARG A 176 -21.63 10.82 9.32
N GLY A 177 -20.52 11.35 9.83
CA GLY A 177 -20.16 11.26 11.27
C GLY A 177 -18.99 10.32 11.60
N TYR A 178 -18.56 9.47 10.65
CA TYR A 178 -17.32 8.72 10.84
C TYR A 178 -16.10 9.65 10.90
N ARG A 179 -15.05 9.19 11.58
CA ARG A 179 -13.79 9.90 11.75
C ARG A 179 -12.66 8.92 11.49
N GLY A 180 -11.84 9.21 10.50
CA GLY A 180 -10.73 8.37 10.08
C GLY A 180 -9.41 9.12 10.06
N ASN A 181 -8.32 8.36 10.06
CA ASN A 181 -6.99 8.86 9.68
C ASN A 181 -6.61 8.41 8.27
N ILE A 182 -7.26 7.36 7.78
CA ILE A 182 -7.07 6.83 6.44
C ILE A 182 -8.43 6.56 5.82
N LEU A 183 -8.63 7.08 4.62
CA LEU A 183 -9.79 6.77 3.79
C LEU A 183 -9.33 5.91 2.61
N ILE A 184 -9.90 4.73 2.50
CA ILE A 184 -9.70 3.84 1.36
C ILE A 184 -10.99 3.79 0.57
N ALA A 185 -10.99 4.37 -0.63
CA ALA A 185 -12.10 4.32 -1.57
C ALA A 185 -11.92 3.12 -2.50
N GLU A 186 -12.57 2.01 -2.18
CA GLU A 186 -12.59 0.79 -2.98
C GLU A 186 -13.67 0.87 -4.08
N GLU A 187 -13.31 0.41 -5.28
CA GLU A 187 -14.10 0.58 -6.50
C GLU A 187 -14.57 2.03 -6.66
N PHE A 188 -13.69 3.01 -6.43
CA PHE A 188 -14.08 4.42 -6.34
C PHE A 188 -14.76 4.99 -7.59
N ARG A 189 -14.67 4.32 -8.75
CA ARG A 189 -15.46 4.65 -9.94
C ARG A 189 -16.98 4.56 -9.71
N MET A 190 -17.41 3.74 -8.73
CA MET A 190 -18.80 3.52 -8.36
C MET A 190 -19.29 4.50 -7.28
N ILE A 191 -18.38 5.31 -6.73
CA ILE A 191 -18.70 6.31 -5.72
C ILE A 191 -19.09 7.60 -6.45
N ASP A 192 -20.17 8.24 -6.01
CA ASP A 192 -20.55 9.55 -6.53
C ASP A 192 -19.56 10.64 -6.08
N GLU A 193 -19.17 11.54 -6.99
CA GLU A 193 -18.19 12.59 -6.71
C GLU A 193 -18.65 13.54 -5.59
N THR A 194 -19.95 13.85 -5.55
CA THR A 194 -20.54 14.71 -4.53
C THR A 194 -20.47 14.04 -3.16
N ILE A 195 -20.83 12.76 -3.08
CA ILE A 195 -20.74 11.99 -1.83
C ILE A 195 -19.28 11.89 -1.37
N LEU A 196 -18.35 11.63 -2.29
CA LEU A 196 -16.93 11.55 -1.96
C LEU A 196 -16.43 12.85 -1.32
N ASN A 197 -16.73 13.99 -1.95
CA ASN A 197 -16.23 15.29 -1.51
C ASN A 197 -16.96 15.83 -0.28
N THR A 198 -18.27 15.61 -0.15
CA THR A 198 -19.09 16.22 0.91
C THR A 198 -19.32 15.34 2.13
N VAL A 199 -19.08 14.02 2.02
CA VAL A 199 -19.26 13.04 3.12
C VAL A 199 -17.94 12.38 3.47
N LEU A 200 -17.29 11.70 2.51
CA LEU A 200 -16.16 10.80 2.81
C LEU A 200 -14.87 11.55 3.15
N LYS A 201 -14.45 12.52 2.33
CA LYS A 201 -13.24 13.33 2.61
C LYS A 201 -13.30 14.04 3.97
N PRO A 202 -14.44 14.63 4.39
CA PRO A 202 -14.59 15.20 5.74
C PRO A 202 -14.29 14.24 6.90
N PHE A 203 -14.32 12.92 6.72
CA PHE A 203 -13.90 11.98 7.76
C PHE A 203 -12.45 12.18 8.18
N LEU A 204 -11.62 12.73 7.29
CA LEU A 204 -10.20 13.01 7.50
C LEU A 204 -9.90 14.43 8.00
N ASN A 205 -10.90 15.20 8.42
CA ASN A 205 -10.70 16.58 8.91
C ASN A 205 -9.87 16.68 10.21
N VAL A 206 -9.62 15.57 10.90
CA VAL A 206 -8.81 15.54 12.12
C VAL A 206 -7.63 14.61 11.89
N TYR A 207 -6.43 15.18 11.93
CA TYR A 207 -5.17 14.43 11.84
C TYR A 207 -5.00 13.51 13.05
N ARG A 208 -4.15 12.48 12.90
CA ARG A 208 -3.89 11.54 13.99
C ARG A 208 -3.20 12.25 15.15
N GLN A 209 -3.67 11.99 16.37
CA GLN A 209 -3.14 12.61 17.60
C GLN A 209 -2.39 11.60 18.48
N PRO A 210 -1.21 11.10 18.05
CA PRO A 210 -0.46 10.15 18.85
C PRO A 210 0.02 10.77 20.18
N PRO A 211 0.14 9.98 21.26
CA PRO A 211 0.47 10.51 22.59
C PRO A 211 1.77 11.32 22.67
N PHE A 212 2.72 11.11 21.75
CA PHE A 212 3.97 11.86 21.76
C PHE A 212 3.80 13.32 21.34
N LEU A 213 2.77 13.68 20.57
CA LEU A 213 2.49 15.09 20.19
C LEU A 213 2.08 15.95 21.39
N LYS A 214 1.58 15.32 22.47
CA LYS A 214 1.29 16.01 23.74
C LYS A 214 2.56 16.52 24.44
N LYS A 215 3.75 16.09 24.01
CA LYS A 215 5.03 16.56 24.55
C LYS A 215 5.46 17.80 23.77
N GLU A 216 5.79 18.89 24.47
CA GLU A 216 6.09 20.18 23.85
C GLU A 216 7.14 20.10 22.73
N LYS A 217 8.18 19.29 22.93
CA LYS A 217 9.25 19.05 21.92
C LYS A 217 8.78 18.49 20.57
N TYR A 218 7.60 17.88 20.50
CA TYR A 218 7.06 17.26 19.28
C TYR A 218 5.78 17.93 18.79
N LYS A 219 5.33 19.00 19.45
CA LYS A 219 4.08 19.71 19.14
C LYS A 219 4.05 20.34 17.74
N HIS A 220 5.24 20.61 17.18
CA HIS A 220 5.41 21.13 15.82
C HIS A 220 5.24 20.07 14.73
N LEU A 221 5.18 18.79 15.08
CA LEU A 221 5.00 17.71 14.12
C LEU A 221 3.52 17.45 13.90
N THR A 222 3.17 17.12 12.66
CA THR A 222 1.86 16.59 12.29
C THR A 222 2.03 15.21 11.67
N GLU A 223 1.04 14.34 11.86
CA GLU A 223 0.93 13.10 11.09
C GLU A 223 -0.28 13.26 10.16
N GLU A 224 0.01 13.52 8.89
CA GLU A 224 -1.01 13.71 7.85
C GLU A 224 -1.85 12.46 7.64
N ASN A 225 -3.12 12.68 7.30
CA ASN A 225 -4.05 11.62 6.95
C ASN A 225 -3.79 11.13 5.53
N ILE A 226 -4.22 9.90 5.22
CA ILE A 226 -3.97 9.26 3.92
C ILE A 226 -5.30 9.03 3.19
N GLU A 227 -5.33 9.41 1.92
CA GLU A 227 -6.37 9.05 0.96
C GLU A 227 -5.84 8.03 -0.04
N LEU A 228 -6.56 6.91 -0.17
CA LEU A 228 -6.21 5.83 -1.06
C LEU A 228 -7.40 5.48 -1.96
N TYR A 229 -7.25 5.69 -3.25
CA TYR A 229 -8.27 5.43 -4.27
C TYR A 229 -7.88 4.22 -5.10
N ILE A 230 -8.70 3.18 -5.13
CA ILE A 230 -8.42 1.97 -5.90
C ILE A 230 -9.62 1.55 -6.73
N SER A 231 -9.44 1.43 -8.04
CA SER A 231 -10.49 1.01 -8.96
C SER A 231 -9.93 0.32 -10.21
N SER A 232 -10.82 -0.19 -11.04
CA SER A 232 -10.50 -0.53 -12.44
C SER A 232 -10.73 0.70 -13.32
N ALA A 233 -10.12 0.76 -14.50
CA ALA A 233 -10.27 1.88 -15.42
C ALA A 233 -11.74 2.07 -15.85
N TRP A 234 -12.09 3.28 -16.25
CA TRP A 234 -13.43 3.68 -16.63
C TRP A 234 -13.39 4.76 -17.72
N TYR A 235 -14.56 5.14 -18.24
CA TYR A 235 -14.68 6.10 -19.34
C TYR A 235 -14.04 7.46 -19.02
N THR A 236 -13.48 8.10 -20.05
CA THR A 236 -12.84 9.43 -19.97
C THR A 236 -13.83 10.55 -19.65
N SER A 237 -15.11 10.37 -19.96
CA SER A 237 -16.20 11.28 -19.59
C SER A 237 -16.52 11.28 -18.09
N HIS A 238 -16.05 10.28 -17.35
CA HIS A 238 -16.29 10.16 -15.92
C HIS A 238 -15.33 11.05 -15.11
N TRP A 239 -15.80 11.61 -13.99
CA TRP A 239 -15.02 12.50 -13.12
C TRP A 239 -13.69 11.88 -12.62
N MET A 240 -13.66 10.54 -12.53
CA MET A 240 -12.45 9.77 -12.20
C MET A 240 -11.29 10.10 -13.14
N TRP A 241 -11.55 10.29 -14.44
CA TRP A 241 -10.51 10.58 -15.42
C TRP A 241 -9.80 11.90 -15.11
N LYS A 242 -10.56 12.96 -14.85
CA LYS A 242 -10.02 14.26 -14.44
C LYS A 242 -9.23 14.15 -13.13
N SER A 243 -9.69 13.32 -12.21
CA SER A 243 -9.01 13.07 -10.93
C SER A 243 -7.66 12.34 -11.13
N MET A 244 -7.59 11.39 -12.06
CA MET A 244 -6.35 10.72 -12.45
C MET A 244 -5.35 11.70 -13.09
N GLN A 245 -5.80 12.55 -14.02
CA GLN A 245 -4.95 13.57 -14.65
C GLN A 245 -4.37 14.53 -13.61
N ASN A 246 -5.20 15.01 -12.68
CA ASN A 246 -4.74 15.86 -11.58
C ASN A 246 -3.71 15.16 -10.69
N ALA A 247 -3.94 13.89 -10.34
CA ALA A 247 -2.99 13.11 -9.53
C ALA A 247 -1.65 12.91 -10.25
N ARG A 248 -1.67 12.62 -11.57
CA ARG A 248 -0.46 12.58 -12.41
C ARG A 248 0.29 13.91 -12.35
N ASP A 249 -0.39 15.01 -12.62
CA ASP A 249 0.23 16.33 -12.68
C ASP A 249 0.83 16.75 -11.34
N MET A 250 0.18 16.42 -10.23
CA MET A 250 0.71 16.67 -8.89
C MET A 250 1.92 15.80 -8.57
N MET A 251 1.88 14.52 -8.93
CA MET A 251 3.02 13.62 -8.78
C MET A 251 4.23 14.12 -9.58
N LEU A 252 4.04 14.54 -10.84
CA LEU A 252 5.10 15.09 -11.69
C LEU A 252 5.67 16.41 -11.15
N LYS A 253 4.86 17.20 -10.44
CA LYS A 253 5.31 18.40 -9.72
C LYS A 253 6.03 18.10 -8.39
N GLY A 254 6.28 16.82 -8.08
CA GLY A 254 6.94 16.40 -6.85
C GLY A 254 6.10 16.61 -5.59
N LYS A 255 4.76 16.72 -5.73
CA LYS A 255 3.86 16.73 -4.58
C LYS A 255 3.73 15.33 -3.99
N ASP A 256 3.21 15.27 -2.78
CA ASP A 256 3.05 14.02 -2.02
C ASP A 256 1.87 13.18 -2.53
N VAL A 257 1.96 12.78 -3.79
CA VAL A 257 0.91 12.12 -4.57
C VAL A 257 1.56 10.99 -5.35
N ALA A 258 0.96 9.80 -5.35
CA ALA A 258 1.36 8.71 -6.24
C ALA A 258 0.17 8.21 -7.05
N ILE A 259 0.38 7.99 -8.35
CA ILE A 259 -0.58 7.32 -9.22
C ILE A 259 0.06 6.11 -9.88
N PHE A 260 -0.64 4.99 -9.85
CA PHE A 260 -0.24 3.75 -10.51
C PHE A 260 -1.32 3.27 -11.46
N SER A 261 -0.87 2.82 -12.62
CA SER A 261 -1.69 2.18 -13.64
C SER A 261 -1.12 0.79 -13.91
N LEU A 262 -1.92 -0.26 -13.72
CA LEU A 262 -1.50 -1.65 -13.94
C LEU A 262 -2.50 -2.40 -14.81
N ASP A 263 -1.98 -3.03 -15.85
CA ASP A 263 -2.74 -3.79 -16.82
C ASP A 263 -2.88 -5.27 -16.44
N TYR A 264 -3.65 -6.03 -17.21
CA TYR A 264 -3.78 -7.47 -16.99
C TYR A 264 -2.50 -8.24 -17.34
N LEU A 265 -1.57 -7.68 -18.13
CA LEU A 265 -0.29 -8.32 -18.44
C LEU A 265 0.54 -8.51 -17.17
N THR A 266 0.45 -7.57 -16.23
CA THR A 266 1.03 -7.70 -14.89
C THR A 266 0.52 -8.96 -14.17
N SER A 267 -0.78 -9.25 -14.25
CA SER A 267 -1.34 -10.49 -13.67
C SER A 267 -0.84 -11.76 -14.38
N ILE A 268 -0.65 -11.71 -15.71
CA ILE A 268 -0.11 -12.86 -16.47
C ILE A 268 1.35 -13.10 -16.08
N HIS A 269 2.15 -12.04 -16.04
CA HIS A 269 3.58 -12.12 -15.72
C HIS A 269 3.83 -12.77 -14.35
N HIS A 270 3.00 -12.44 -13.35
CA HIS A 270 3.08 -13.01 -12.02
C HIS A 270 2.29 -14.31 -11.83
N GLY A 271 1.74 -14.89 -12.90
CA GLY A 271 1.01 -16.18 -12.84
C GLY A 271 -0.34 -16.13 -12.12
N LEU A 272 -0.87 -14.93 -11.84
CA LEU A 272 -2.18 -14.74 -11.21
C LEU A 272 -3.34 -14.98 -12.18
N LEU A 273 -3.11 -14.74 -13.47
CA LEU A 273 -4.10 -14.92 -14.52
C LEU A 273 -3.52 -15.76 -15.65
N SER A 274 -4.23 -16.82 -16.06
CA SER A 274 -3.77 -17.69 -17.13
C SER A 274 -4.12 -17.12 -18.50
N LYS A 275 -3.18 -17.22 -19.46
CA LYS A 275 -3.40 -16.80 -20.86
C LYS A 275 -4.61 -17.49 -21.49
N LYS A 276 -4.82 -18.78 -21.19
CA LYS A 276 -5.98 -19.56 -21.66
C LYS A 276 -7.32 -18.98 -21.22
N ARG A 277 -7.40 -18.48 -19.98
CA ARG A 277 -8.62 -17.85 -19.46
C ARG A 277 -8.96 -16.58 -20.23
N ILE A 278 -7.95 -15.77 -20.56
CA ILE A 278 -8.12 -14.55 -21.34
C ILE A 278 -8.56 -14.87 -22.77
N GLN A 279 -7.97 -15.89 -23.40
CA GLN A 279 -8.39 -16.34 -24.73
C GLN A 279 -9.85 -16.79 -24.71
N LYS A 280 -10.25 -17.60 -23.73
CA LYS A 280 -11.63 -18.05 -23.57
C LYS A 280 -12.61 -16.88 -23.33
N GLU A 281 -12.21 -15.86 -22.58
CA GLU A 281 -13.03 -14.66 -22.36
C GLU A 281 -13.21 -13.88 -23.67
N ARG A 282 -12.17 -13.77 -24.49
CA ARG A 282 -12.22 -13.14 -25.82
C ARG A 282 -13.05 -13.92 -26.83
N GLU A 283 -13.04 -15.25 -26.73
CA GLU A 283 -13.80 -16.14 -27.61
C GLU A 283 -15.27 -16.30 -27.18
N SER A 284 -15.66 -15.75 -26.03
CA SER A 284 -17.03 -15.84 -25.55
C SER A 284 -17.98 -15.01 -26.43
N SER A 285 -19.19 -15.53 -26.64
CA SER A 285 -20.24 -14.82 -27.40
C SER A 285 -20.67 -13.51 -26.76
N ASP A 286 -20.47 -13.38 -25.45
CA ASP A 286 -20.82 -12.19 -24.65
C ASP A 286 -19.59 -11.27 -24.44
N PHE A 287 -18.55 -11.40 -25.27
CA PHE A 287 -17.33 -10.62 -25.13
C PHE A 287 -17.58 -9.13 -25.43
N ASP A 288 -17.51 -8.31 -24.38
CA ASP A 288 -17.52 -6.86 -24.50
C ASP A 288 -16.10 -6.34 -24.68
N GLU A 289 -15.75 -6.02 -25.94
CA GLU A 289 -14.45 -5.49 -26.33
C GLU A 289 -14.13 -4.18 -25.62
N ILE A 290 -15.11 -3.29 -25.42
CA ILE A 290 -14.93 -2.00 -24.73
C ILE A 290 -14.61 -2.23 -23.25
N SER A 291 -15.30 -3.16 -22.60
CA SER A 291 -14.96 -3.53 -21.22
C SER A 291 -13.60 -4.21 -21.10
N PHE A 292 -13.16 -4.93 -22.12
CA PHE A 292 -11.82 -5.53 -22.16
C PHE A 292 -10.73 -4.50 -22.48
N GLU A 293 -10.99 -3.50 -23.32
CA GLU A 293 -10.09 -2.37 -23.61
C GLU A 293 -9.93 -1.43 -22.42
N LYS A 294 -10.93 -1.28 -21.54
CA LYS A 294 -10.70 -0.64 -20.23
C LYS A 294 -9.63 -1.36 -19.40
N VAL A 295 -9.32 -2.61 -19.71
CA VAL A 295 -8.29 -3.43 -19.05
C VAL A 295 -7.00 -3.48 -19.88
N ARG A 296 -7.12 -3.38 -21.21
CA ARG A 296 -6.02 -3.31 -22.18
C ARG A 296 -5.80 -1.83 -22.49
N TYR A 297 -4.85 -1.20 -21.82
CA TYR A 297 -4.38 0.13 -22.20
C TYR A 297 -3.89 0.09 -23.68
N ASN A 298 -4.79 0.34 -24.63
CA ASN A 298 -4.45 0.58 -26.02
C ASN A 298 -3.76 1.94 -26.09
N GLY A 299 -2.76 2.02 -27.00
CA GLY A 299 -1.73 3.06 -27.11
C GLY A 299 -2.18 4.48 -26.81
N ASP A 300 -3.36 4.91 -27.22
CA ASP A 300 -3.74 6.33 -27.18
C ASP A 300 -3.89 6.91 -25.75
N ILE A 301 -4.23 6.11 -24.74
CA ILE A 301 -4.43 6.58 -23.35
C ILE A 301 -3.10 6.61 -22.57
N VAL A 302 -2.10 5.85 -23.02
CA VAL A 302 -0.78 5.73 -22.40
C VAL A 302 0.25 6.58 -23.12
N ASP A 303 0.06 6.88 -24.41
CA ASP A 303 0.99 7.75 -25.14
C ASP A 303 1.03 9.16 -24.53
N GLU A 304 -0.11 9.72 -24.09
CA GLU A 304 -0.10 11.04 -23.41
C GLU A 304 0.35 11.03 -21.92
N LEU A 305 0.46 9.85 -21.29
CA LEU A 305 0.72 9.73 -19.84
C LEU A 305 2.08 9.09 -19.51
N CYS A 306 2.64 8.25 -20.38
CA CYS A 306 3.83 7.46 -20.13
C CYS A 306 4.95 7.61 -21.18
N GLU A 307 4.75 8.34 -22.29
CA GLU A 307 5.75 8.43 -23.37
C GLU A 307 7.17 8.81 -22.93
N PRO A 308 7.42 9.67 -21.91
CA PRO A 308 8.80 10.02 -21.63
C PRO A 308 9.56 9.05 -20.70
N TYR A 309 8.92 8.08 -20.02
CA TYR A 309 9.55 7.49 -18.82
C TYR A 309 9.57 5.97 -18.66
N CYS A 310 8.79 5.19 -19.41
CA CYS A 310 8.88 3.72 -19.31
C CYS A 310 9.74 3.07 -20.41
N SER A 311 10.00 3.77 -21.52
CA SER A 311 10.74 3.24 -22.67
C SER A 311 12.27 3.23 -22.47
N GLY A 312 12.81 4.09 -21.59
CA GLY A 312 14.25 4.15 -21.32
C GLY A 312 14.74 3.14 -20.28
N VAL A 313 13.98 2.95 -19.18
CA VAL A 313 14.46 2.15 -18.03
C VAL A 313 14.12 0.66 -18.17
N CYS A 314 13.03 0.31 -18.86
CA CYS A 314 12.67 -1.10 -19.07
C CYS A 314 13.49 -1.79 -20.16
N ASN A 315 14.06 -1.05 -21.13
CA ASN A 315 14.82 -1.64 -22.23
C ASN A 315 16.28 -1.98 -21.87
N GLU A 316 16.86 -1.36 -20.84
CA GLU A 316 18.21 -1.72 -20.36
C GLU A 316 18.22 -2.84 -19.32
N LEU A 317 17.07 -3.20 -18.73
CA LEU A 317 16.94 -4.31 -17.79
C LEU A 317 16.58 -5.66 -18.46
N LEU A 318 16.35 -5.64 -19.78
CA LEU A 318 16.01 -6.82 -20.58
C LEU A 318 17.05 -7.11 -21.69
N ARG A 319 18.29 -6.61 -21.55
CA ARG A 319 19.45 -7.08 -22.32
C ARG A 319 20.44 -7.83 -21.46
#